data_AF-A0A3B9PRE1-F1
#
_entry.id   AF-A0A3B9PRE1-F1
#
_cell.length_a   1.000
_cell.length_b   1.000
_cell.length_c   1.000
_cell.angle_alpha   90.00
_cell.angle_beta   90.00
_cell.angle_gamma   90.00
#
_symmetry.space_group_name_H-M   'P 1'
#
loop_
_entity.id
_entity.type
_entity.pdbx_description
1 polymer ?
#
loop_
_entity_poly.entity_id
_entity_poly.type
_entity_poly.pdbx_seq_one_letter_code
_entity_poly.pdbx_strand_id
1 'polypeptide(L)'
;MIARTCLDIKGLSILKRPAELASDRIASVPVFQHILKHFPGDIHLNYNCNFPECPKEVFSQALSIASDCGEALSDPYAVWAQTSDCLKNYGDPFKISAKVFHAPDIHPIDVHTQNDLLNAHRENQPDLSW
;
A
#
# COMPACT_ATOMS: atom_id res chain seq x y z
N MET A 1 -10.79 -1.09 -12.04
CA MET A 1 -10.30 -2.37 -12.59
C MET A 1 -9.78 -3.31 -11.50
N ILE A 2 -9.06 -2.81 -10.48
CA ILE A 2 -8.50 -3.61 -9.37
C ILE A 2 -9.54 -4.37 -8.51
N ALA A 3 -10.74 -3.82 -8.31
CA ALA A 3 -11.76 -4.50 -7.49
C ALA A 3 -12.28 -5.83 -8.11
N ARG A 4 -12.06 -6.08 -9.41
CA ARG A 4 -12.52 -7.30 -10.08
C ARG A 4 -11.60 -8.51 -9.86
N THR A 5 -10.30 -8.30 -9.62
CA THR A 5 -9.32 -9.39 -9.43
C THR A 5 -9.39 -10.04 -8.06
N CYS A 6 -10.08 -9.43 -7.10
CA CYS A 6 -10.18 -9.95 -5.74
C CYS A 6 -11.50 -10.68 -5.44
N LEU A 7 -12.44 -10.76 -6.38
CA LEU A 7 -13.78 -11.31 -6.13
C LEU A 7 -13.77 -12.82 -5.80
N ASP A 8 -12.77 -13.55 -6.29
CA ASP A 8 -12.65 -15.00 -6.06
C ASP A 8 -11.87 -15.36 -4.78
N ILE A 9 -11.31 -14.35 -4.09
CA ILE A 9 -10.54 -14.56 -2.87
C ILE A 9 -11.51 -14.67 -1.69
N LYS A 10 -11.57 -15.86 -1.07
CA LYS A 10 -12.34 -16.09 0.16
C LYS A 10 -11.74 -15.33 1.33
N GLY A 11 -12.61 -14.83 2.23
CA GLY A 11 -12.19 -14.15 3.46
C GLY A 11 -11.89 -12.65 3.28
N LEU A 12 -12.12 -12.08 2.10
CA LEU A 12 -12.05 -10.64 1.91
C LEU A 12 -13.30 -9.93 2.42
N SER A 13 -13.08 -8.79 3.05
CA SER A 13 -14.12 -7.84 3.42
C SER A 13 -13.97 -6.58 2.57
N ILE A 14 -15.10 -6.07 2.06
CA ILE A 14 -15.13 -4.84 1.27
C ILE A 14 -15.71 -3.73 2.13
N LEU A 15 -14.98 -2.62 2.23
CA LEU A 15 -15.46 -1.40 2.89
C LEU A 15 -15.65 -0.31 1.84
N LYS A 16 -16.88 0.19 1.74
CA LYS A 16 -17.20 1.31 0.88
C LYS A 16 -16.63 2.58 1.51
N ARG A 17 -15.72 3.23 0.78
CA ARG A 17 -15.15 4.52 1.20
C ARG A 17 -16.23 5.62 1.20
N PRO A 18 -16.35 6.43 2.26
CA PRO A 18 -17.19 7.62 2.28
C PRO A 18 -16.78 8.64 1.22
N ALA A 19 -17.73 9.44 0.74
CA ALA A 19 -17.51 10.37 -0.36
C ALA A 19 -16.46 11.44 -0.01
N GLU A 20 -16.47 11.90 1.23
CA GLU A 20 -15.51 12.87 1.77
C GLU A 20 -14.07 12.36 1.83
N LEU A 21 -13.86 11.03 1.78
CA LEU A 21 -12.54 10.39 1.74
C LEU A 21 -12.15 9.90 0.33
N ALA A 22 -13.03 10.06 -0.66
CA ALA A 22 -12.88 9.46 -1.99
C ALA A 22 -12.24 10.37 -3.04
N SER A 23 -11.80 11.57 -2.65
CA SER A 23 -11.15 12.54 -3.55
C SER A 23 -9.63 12.34 -3.60
N ASP A 24 -9.01 12.59 -4.75
CA ASP A 24 -7.55 12.54 -4.95
C ASP A 24 -6.77 13.56 -4.11
N ARG A 25 -7.46 14.54 -3.53
CA ARG A 25 -6.87 15.55 -2.64
C ARG A 25 -6.77 15.08 -1.18
N ILE A 26 -7.33 13.92 -0.86
CA ILE A 26 -7.33 13.37 0.50
C ILE A 26 -6.10 12.50 0.69
N ALA A 27 -5.32 12.81 1.72
CA ALA A 27 -4.19 11.98 2.13
C ALA A 27 -4.64 10.57 2.54
N SER A 28 -3.74 9.59 2.44
CA SER A 28 -4.08 8.19 2.74
C SER A 28 -4.42 7.94 4.21
N VAL A 29 -3.80 8.67 5.14
CA VAL A 29 -3.96 8.46 6.60
C VAL A 29 -5.44 8.53 7.05
N PRO A 30 -6.24 9.56 6.72
CA PRO A 30 -7.69 9.55 6.98
C PRO A 30 -8.44 8.34 6.44
N VAL A 31 -8.04 7.82 5.26
CA VAL A 31 -8.63 6.60 4.67
C VAL A 31 -8.27 5.38 5.51
N PHE A 32 -7.01 5.26 5.93
CA PHE A 32 -6.53 4.17 6.76
C PHE A 32 -7.18 4.19 8.16
N GLN A 33 -7.35 5.37 8.76
CA GLN A 33 -8.09 5.55 10.02
C GLN A 33 -9.54 5.08 9.88
N HIS A 34 -10.19 5.38 8.75
CA HIS A 34 -11.53 4.89 8.45
C HIS A 34 -11.57 3.36 8.33
N ILE A 35 -10.59 2.75 7.68
CA ILE A 35 -10.45 1.28 7.60
C ILE A 35 -10.29 0.69 9.01
N LEU A 36 -9.37 1.22 9.82
CA LEU A 36 -9.08 0.72 11.16
C LEU A 36 -10.29 0.81 12.10
N LYS A 37 -11.15 1.83 11.93
CA LYS A 37 -12.41 1.96 12.68
C LYS A 37 -13.39 0.82 12.41
N HIS A 38 -13.40 0.26 11.19
CA HIS A 38 -14.31 -0.81 10.78
C HIS A 38 -13.69 -2.20 10.94
N PHE A 39 -12.37 -2.29 10.78
CA PHE A 39 -11.60 -3.52 10.96
C PHE A 39 -10.47 -3.25 11.95
N PRO A 40 -10.75 -3.31 13.26
CA PRO A 40 -9.74 -3.13 14.28
C PRO A 40 -8.64 -4.19 14.16
N GLY A 41 -7.40 -3.78 14.38
CA GLY A 41 -6.23 -4.66 14.44
C GLY A 41 -5.10 -3.96 15.18
N ASP A 42 -3.97 -4.62 15.35
CA ASP A 42 -2.79 -4.02 16.01
C ASP A 42 -1.95 -3.20 15.04
N ILE A 43 -1.87 -3.66 13.78
CA ILE A 43 -1.12 -3.01 12.70
C ILE A 43 -2.00 -2.99 11.45
N HIS A 44 -2.12 -1.81 10.85
CA HIS A 44 -2.66 -1.63 9.50
C HIS A 44 -1.51 -1.76 8.49
N LEU A 45 -1.65 -2.64 7.50
CA LEU A 45 -0.74 -2.74 6.38
C LEU A 45 -1.49 -2.41 5.09
N ASN A 46 -1.01 -1.39 4.38
CA ASN A 46 -1.46 -1.02 3.06
C ASN A 46 -0.44 -1.46 2.01
N TYR A 47 -0.91 -2.14 0.97
CA TYR A 47 -0.15 -2.40 -0.25
C TYR A 47 -0.79 -1.62 -1.39
N ASN A 48 0.01 -0.74 -2.02
CA ASN A 48 -0.41 0.03 -3.17
C ASN A 48 -0.41 -0.86 -4.42
N CYS A 49 -1.61 -1.19 -4.89
CA CYS A 49 -1.85 -2.05 -6.05
C CYS A 49 -1.37 -1.46 -7.39
N ASN A 50 -0.89 -0.22 -7.42
CA ASN A 50 -0.23 0.34 -8.60
C ASN A 50 1.18 -0.23 -8.82
N PHE A 51 1.78 -0.83 -7.78
CA PHE A 51 3.02 -1.59 -7.93
C PHE A 51 2.67 -3.02 -8.38
N PRO A 52 3.13 -3.46 -9.56
CA PRO A 52 2.66 -4.70 -10.18
C PRO A 52 3.08 -5.96 -9.43
N GLU A 53 4.25 -5.93 -8.78
CA GLU A 53 4.85 -7.08 -8.11
C GLU A 53 5.52 -6.65 -6.81
N CYS A 54 5.19 -7.34 -5.71
CA CYS A 54 5.79 -7.09 -4.41
C CYS A 54 6.01 -8.43 -3.68
N PRO A 55 7.26 -8.79 -3.35
CA PRO A 55 7.56 -10.01 -2.60
C PRO A 55 6.92 -10.00 -1.21
N LYS A 56 6.49 -11.17 -0.73
CA LYS A 56 5.82 -11.32 0.58
C LYS A 56 6.72 -10.92 1.76
N GLU A 57 8.02 -11.04 1.55
CA GLU A 57 9.08 -10.72 2.50
C GLU A 57 9.06 -9.23 2.86
N VAL A 58 8.71 -8.36 1.90
CA VAL A 58 8.55 -6.91 2.13
C VAL A 58 7.45 -6.63 3.14
N PHE A 59 6.34 -7.39 3.08
CA PHE A 59 5.23 -7.27 4.02
C PHE A 59 5.68 -7.64 5.43
N SER A 60 6.35 -8.79 5.57
CA SER A 60 6.89 -9.26 6.85
C SER A 60 7.88 -8.27 7.46
N GLN A 61 8.76 -7.70 6.63
CA GLN A 61 9.72 -6.68 7.06
C GLN A 61 9.03 -5.39 7.51
N ALA A 62 8.04 -4.91 6.75
CA ALA A 62 7.26 -3.73 7.13
C ALA A 62 6.54 -3.92 8.47
N LEU A 63 5.91 -5.09 8.69
CA LEU A 63 5.26 -5.42 9.95
C LEU A 63 6.25 -5.45 11.12
N SER A 64 7.43 -6.06 10.94
CA SER A 64 8.46 -6.10 11.97
C SER A 64 8.93 -4.69 12.35
N ILE A 65 9.25 -3.85 11.35
CA ILE A 65 9.74 -2.49 11.60
C ILE A 65 8.65 -1.63 12.26
N ALA A 66 7.41 -1.72 11.79
CA ALA A 66 6.29 -0.97 12.37
C ALA A 66 6.01 -1.40 13.82
N SER A 67 6.18 -2.68 14.16
CA SER A 67 6.04 -3.15 15.55
C SER A 67 7.03 -2.46 16.50
N ASP A 68 8.24 -2.16 16.03
CA ASP A 68 9.28 -1.52 16.85
C ASP A 68 9.20 0.02 16.83
N CYS A 69 8.89 0.59 15.66
CA CYS A 69 9.03 2.03 15.40
C CYS A 69 7.68 2.76 15.28
N GLY A 70 6.56 2.03 15.35
CA GLY A 70 5.21 2.54 15.12
C GLY A 70 4.81 2.62 13.63
N GLU A 71 5.77 2.81 12.73
CA GLU A 71 5.48 2.98 11.30
C GLU A 71 6.68 2.60 10.41
N ALA A 72 6.40 1.92 9.30
CA ALA A 72 7.38 1.50 8.30
C ALA A 72 6.88 1.72 6.87
N LEU A 73 7.75 2.20 5.99
CA LEU A 73 7.43 2.43 4.58
C LEU A 73 8.54 1.84 3.70
N SER A 74 8.19 0.99 2.73
CA SER A 74 9.17 0.42 1.80
C SER A 74 9.67 1.49 0.84
N ASP A 75 10.90 1.36 0.32
CA ASP A 75 11.42 2.11 -0.81
C ASP A 75 11.76 1.12 -1.95
N PRO A 76 10.98 1.11 -3.05
CA PRO A 76 9.92 2.06 -3.43
C PRO A 76 8.64 1.95 -2.58
N TYR A 77 7.83 3.02 -2.54
CA TYR A 77 6.65 3.24 -1.67
C TYR A 77 5.42 2.34 -1.95
N ALA A 78 5.63 1.03 -2.06
CA ALA A 78 4.58 0.06 -2.32
C ALA A 78 3.88 -0.44 -1.05
N VAL A 79 4.60 -0.64 0.05
CA VAL A 79 4.07 -1.19 1.30
C VAL A 79 4.25 -0.20 2.44
N TRP A 80 3.15 0.09 3.12
CA TRP A 80 3.12 0.99 4.27
C TRP A 80 2.44 0.31 5.45
N ALA A 81 3.18 0.09 6.53
CA ALA A 81 2.68 -0.50 7.77
C ALA A 81 2.68 0.53 8.91
N GLN A 82 1.58 0.60 9.65
CA GLN A 82 1.37 1.55 10.75
C GLN A 82 0.69 0.84 11.91
N THR A 83 1.24 0.97 13.12
CA THR A 83 0.53 0.49 14.31
C THR A 83 -0.76 1.28 14.50
N SER A 84 -1.75 0.66 15.11
CA SER A 84 -3.02 1.32 15.39
C SER A 84 -2.87 2.56 16.26
N ASP A 85 -1.90 2.56 17.18
CA ASP A 85 -1.63 3.72 18.02
C ASP A 85 -0.95 4.85 17.25
N CYS A 86 -0.01 4.53 16.36
CA CYS A 86 0.57 5.51 15.43
C CYS A 86 -0.54 6.12 14.55
N LEU A 87 -1.36 5.28 13.92
CA LEU A 87 -2.36 5.71 12.96
C LEU A 87 -3.46 6.56 13.60
N LYS A 88 -3.91 6.24 14.82
CA LYS A 88 -4.89 7.05 15.57
C LYS A 88 -4.34 8.44 15.94
N ASN A 89 -3.03 8.55 16.14
CA ASN A 89 -2.38 9.77 16.64
C ASN A 89 -1.45 10.42 15.60
N TYR A 90 -1.68 10.14 14.31
CA TYR A 90 -0.74 10.46 13.23
C TYR A 90 -0.41 11.95 13.10
N GLY A 91 -1.29 12.84 13.56
CA GLY A 91 -1.11 14.28 13.46
C GLY A 91 -1.38 14.76 12.04
N ASP A 92 -0.36 15.36 11.39
CA ASP A 92 -0.48 15.88 10.02
C ASP A 92 -0.33 14.74 8.98
N PRO A 93 -1.38 14.39 8.23
CA PRO A 93 -1.37 13.33 7.22
C PRO A 93 -0.32 13.49 6.11
N PHE A 94 0.17 14.70 5.87
CA PHE A 94 1.16 14.97 4.82
C PHE A 94 2.61 14.91 5.33
N LYS A 95 2.80 14.84 6.64
CA LYS A 95 4.13 14.73 7.26
C LYS A 95 4.42 13.28 7.62
N ILE A 96 4.81 12.50 6.62
CA ILE A 96 5.12 11.07 6.79
C ILE A 96 6.25 10.89 7.81
N SER A 97 5.99 10.15 8.88
CA SER A 97 6.96 9.85 9.96
C SER A 97 7.63 8.48 9.84
N ALA A 98 7.34 7.77 8.75
CA ALA A 98 7.69 6.37 8.61
C ALA A 98 9.19 6.12 8.65
N LYS A 99 9.60 5.02 9.28
CA LYS A 99 10.93 4.48 9.06
C LYS A 99 10.99 3.85 7.67
N VAL A 100 11.70 4.52 6.77
CA VAL A 100 11.88 4.02 5.39
C VAL A 100 12.89 2.87 5.39
N PHE A 101 12.57 1.80 4.66
CA PHE A 101 13.48 0.68 4.46
C PHE A 101 13.59 0.32 2.97
N HIS A 102 14.80 0.00 2.53
CA HIS A 102 15.05 -0.33 1.13
C HIS A 102 14.53 -1.73 0.79
N ALA A 103 13.81 -1.85 -0.32
CA ALA A 103 13.20 -3.08 -0.80
C ALA A 103 13.46 -3.22 -2.32
N PRO A 104 14.68 -3.63 -2.72
CA PRO A 104 15.12 -3.63 -4.11
C PRO A 104 14.36 -4.61 -5.00
N ASP A 105 13.73 -5.62 -4.39
CA ASP A 105 12.98 -6.66 -5.09
C ASP A 105 11.56 -6.21 -5.47
N ILE A 106 11.16 -4.97 -5.14
CA ILE A 106 9.91 -4.39 -5.62
C ILE A 106 10.17 -3.75 -6.98
N HIS A 107 9.29 -4.03 -7.95
CA HIS A 107 9.34 -3.38 -9.25
C HIS A 107 9.20 -1.85 -9.10
N PRO A 108 10.11 -1.03 -9.67
CA PRO A 108 10.15 0.41 -9.37
C PRO A 108 9.00 1.22 -10.01
N ILE A 109 8.33 0.67 -11.03
CA ILE A 109 7.23 1.37 -11.72
C ILE A 109 5.96 1.38 -10.86
N ASP A 110 5.57 2.59 -10.44
CA ASP A 110 4.26 2.91 -9.87
C ASP A 110 3.28 3.27 -11.01
N VAL A 111 2.36 2.35 -11.33
CA VAL A 111 1.52 2.44 -12.53
C VAL A 111 0.36 3.44 -12.34
N HIS A 112 0.44 4.60 -13.00
CA HIS A 112 -0.64 5.60 -13.06
C HIS A 112 -1.18 5.81 -14.48
N THR A 113 -0.42 5.40 -15.49
CA THR A 113 -0.76 5.57 -16.91
C THR A 113 -0.68 4.25 -17.68
N GLN A 114 -1.27 4.23 -18.88
CA GLN A 114 -1.13 3.10 -19.79
C GLN A 114 0.33 2.87 -20.20
N ASN A 115 1.14 3.93 -20.29
CA ASN A 115 2.55 3.79 -20.64
C ASN A 115 3.34 3.12 -19.52
N ASP A 116 3.05 3.44 -18.26
CA ASP A 116 3.65 2.79 -17.10
C ASP A 116 3.34 1.29 -17.10
N LEU A 117 2.08 0.92 -17.37
CA LEU A 117 1.66 -0.47 -17.47
C LEU A 117 2.41 -1.22 -18.59
N LEU A 118 2.52 -0.61 -19.78
CA LEU A 118 3.25 -1.22 -20.90
C LEU A 118 4.74 -1.38 -20.60
N ASN A 119 5.35 -0.40 -19.92
CA ASN A 119 6.75 -0.48 -19.52
C ASN A 119 6.97 -1.58 -18.47
N ALA A 120 6.11 -1.66 -17.46
CA ALA A 120 6.17 -2.74 -16.47
C ALA A 120 6.07 -4.11 -17.15
N HIS A 121 5.19 -4.27 -18.14
CA HIS A 121 5.13 -5.53 -18.89
C HIS A 121 6.39 -5.81 -19.73
N ARG A 122 6.95 -4.80 -20.41
CA ARG A 122 8.18 -4.94 -21.19
C ARG A 122 9.36 -5.39 -20.34
N GLU A 123 9.50 -4.83 -19.14
CA GLU A 123 10.59 -5.15 -18.21
C GLU A 123 10.46 -6.58 -17.65
N ASN A 124 9.24 -7.05 -17.40
CA ASN A 124 8.99 -8.40 -16.85
C ASN A 124 8.84 -9.49 -17.92
N GLN A 125 8.74 -9.12 -19.20
CA GLN A 125 8.56 -10.06 -20.31
C GLN A 125 9.58 -9.77 -21.44
N PRO A 126 10.89 -9.95 -21.15
CA PRO A 126 11.96 -9.59 -22.09
C PRO A 126 11.95 -10.44 -23.37
N ASP A 127 11.37 -11.65 -23.31
CA ASP A 127 11.33 -12.60 -24.43
C ASP A 127 10.16 -12.33 -25.41
N LEU A 128 9.28 -11.38 -25.10
CA LEU A 128 8.18 -11.00 -25.99
C LEU A 128 8.60 -9.87 -26.93
N SER A 129 8.22 -10.00 -28.20
CA SER A 129 8.35 -8.93 -29.20
C SER A 129 7.22 -7.92 -29.00
N TRP A 130 7.53 -6.80 -28.34
CA TRP A 130 6.63 -5.67 -28.10
C TRP A 130 6.50 -4.71 -29.28
#